data_AF-A0A1W9TF55-F1
#
_entry.id   AF-A0A1W9TF55-F1
#
_cell.length_a   1.000
_cell.length_b   1.000
_cell.length_c   1.000
_cell.angle_alpha   90.00
_cell.angle_beta   90.00
_cell.angle_gamma   90.00
#
_symmetry.space_group_name_H-M   'P 1'
#
loop_
_entity.id
_entity.type
_entity.pdbx_description
1 polymer ?
#
loop_
_entity_poly.entity_id
_entity_poly.type
_entity_poly.pdbx_seq_one_letter_code
_entity_poly.pdbx_strand_id
1 'polypeptide(L)'
;MKDKKKIKYLYIDADEDHVSLQTGKNKINKLIYLYEDKIKEGKNRNFLLNKRIFSSVKKNPEDLWIDVLDYIYATYDMDYIEKIYIQGDGANWIKTGTKWIDKSIHVIDMFHLNKGIMKLVGGNLKEGKGYELKKFVYSKDKAGFLKLANEILFDEKDEIRYRKKEKALAYVKNQWKGIEEFIDHKQARKLGCSAEGHV
;
A
#
# COMPACT_ATOMS: atom_id res chain seq x y z
N MET A 1 12.93 -0.50 33.84
CA MET A 1 12.46 -0.16 32.47
C MET A 1 12.73 -1.37 31.60
N LYS A 2 11.78 -1.78 30.74
CA LYS A 2 12.08 -2.79 29.72
C LYS A 2 13.05 -2.17 28.72
N ASP A 3 14.13 -2.87 28.37
CA ASP A 3 15.00 -2.45 27.28
C ASP A 3 14.19 -2.43 25.99
N LYS A 4 14.13 -1.25 25.37
CA LYS A 4 13.44 -1.06 24.10
C LYS A 4 14.25 -1.69 22.98
N LYS A 5 13.57 -2.25 21.98
CA LYS A 5 14.20 -2.88 20.83
C LYS A 5 14.88 -1.84 19.95
N LYS A 6 16.12 -2.13 19.53
CA LYS A 6 16.93 -1.28 18.65
C LYS A 6 16.95 -1.86 17.24
N ILE A 7 16.13 -1.31 16.36
CA ILE A 7 16.02 -1.72 14.96
C ILE A 7 16.01 -0.51 14.05
N LYS A 8 16.52 -0.68 12.82
CA LYS A 8 16.61 0.41 11.84
C LYS A 8 15.32 0.66 11.06
N TYR A 9 14.58 -0.40 10.76
CA TYR A 9 13.40 -0.34 9.91
C TYR A 9 12.22 -1.05 10.55
N LEU A 10 11.06 -0.43 10.45
CA LEU A 10 9.76 -1.03 10.74
C LEU A 10 8.89 -0.98 9.50
N TYR A 11 7.97 -1.94 9.42
CA TYR A 11 7.06 -2.07 8.29
C TYR A 11 5.64 -2.19 8.81
N ILE A 12 4.75 -1.48 8.14
CA ILE A 12 3.34 -1.41 8.45
C ILE A 12 2.58 -1.70 7.16
N ASP A 13 1.85 -2.80 7.10
CA ASP A 13 0.89 -3.05 6.02
C ASP A 13 -0.51 -2.71 6.52
N ALA A 14 -1.22 -1.82 5.84
CA ALA A 14 -2.58 -1.42 6.18
C ALA A 14 -3.55 -1.76 5.04
N ASP A 15 -4.74 -2.24 5.39
CA ASP A 15 -5.75 -2.67 4.44
C ASP A 15 -7.17 -2.60 5.03
N GLU A 16 -8.18 -2.77 4.17
CA GLU A 16 -9.59 -2.85 4.51
C GLU A 16 -10.16 -4.23 4.19
N ASP A 17 -10.63 -4.94 5.20
CA ASP A 17 -11.37 -6.19 5.02
C ASP A 17 -12.89 -5.94 5.01
N HIS A 18 -13.58 -6.53 4.04
CA HIS A 18 -15.02 -6.41 3.87
C HIS A 18 -15.72 -7.58 4.55
N VAL A 19 -16.17 -7.37 5.79
CA VAL A 19 -16.92 -8.39 6.52
C VAL A 19 -18.40 -8.31 6.15
N SER A 20 -18.87 -9.34 5.44
CA SER A 20 -20.29 -9.55 5.15
C SER A 20 -21.02 -9.95 6.44
N LEU A 21 -21.87 -9.08 6.99
CA LEU A 21 -22.73 -9.46 8.11
C LEU A 21 -23.96 -10.21 7.61
N GLN A 22 -24.42 -11.19 8.38
CA GLN A 22 -25.67 -11.93 8.14
C GLN A 22 -26.92 -11.02 8.06
N THR A 23 -26.80 -9.75 8.45
CA THR A 23 -27.85 -8.72 8.39
C THR A 23 -27.90 -7.93 7.08
N GLY A 24 -27.05 -8.26 6.09
CA GLY A 24 -26.98 -7.56 4.80
C GLY A 24 -26.26 -6.21 4.82
N LYS A 25 -25.73 -5.78 5.97
CA LYS A 25 -24.86 -4.59 6.10
C LYS A 25 -23.39 -5.00 5.96
N ASN A 26 -22.68 -4.39 5.02
CA ASN A 26 -21.21 -4.53 4.93
C ASN A 26 -20.56 -3.67 6.01
N LYS A 27 -19.64 -4.26 6.78
CA LYS A 27 -18.75 -3.49 7.66
C LYS A 27 -17.32 -3.57 7.14
N ILE A 28 -16.69 -2.42 7.05
CA ILE A 28 -15.28 -2.30 6.71
C ILE A 28 -14.48 -2.44 8.00
N ASN A 29 -13.66 -3.48 8.09
CA ASN A 29 -12.71 -3.67 9.16
C ASN A 29 -11.35 -3.12 8.72
N LYS A 30 -10.82 -2.15 9.46
CA LYS A 30 -9.47 -1.63 9.18
C LYS A 30 -8.45 -2.52 9.85
N LEU A 31 -7.44 -2.93 9.09
CA LEU A 31 -6.37 -3.81 9.53
C LEU A 31 -5.03 -3.10 9.37
N ILE A 32 -4.17 -3.22 10.38
CA ILE A 32 -2.79 -2.74 10.35
C ILE A 32 -1.89 -3.85 10.90
N TYR A 33 -0.91 -4.26 10.11
CA TYR A 33 0.12 -5.23 10.48
C TYR A 33 1.45 -4.51 10.65
N LEU A 34 1.93 -4.39 11.89
CA LEU A 34 3.27 -3.89 12.20
C LEU A 34 4.24 -5.06 12.33
N TYR A 35 5.40 -5.02 11.69
CA TYR A 35 6.40 -6.10 11.73
C TYR A 35 7.82 -5.59 11.49
N GLU A 36 8.80 -6.42 11.82
CA GLU A 36 10.23 -6.06 11.82
C GLU A 36 10.95 -6.51 10.54
N ASP A 37 10.57 -7.64 9.95
CA ASP A 37 11.09 -8.12 8.66
C ASP A 37 10.13 -9.18 8.08
N LYS A 38 10.33 -9.54 6.81
CA LYS A 38 9.64 -10.65 6.13
C LYS A 38 10.64 -11.77 5.88
N ILE A 39 10.41 -12.92 6.50
CA ILE A 39 11.27 -14.10 6.39
C ILE A 39 10.57 -15.10 5.47
N LYS A 40 11.29 -15.60 4.47
CA LYS A 40 10.77 -16.62 3.56
C LYS A 40 10.70 -17.97 4.27
N GLU A 41 9.52 -18.55 4.32
CA GLU A 41 9.26 -19.88 4.87
C GLU A 41 8.86 -20.83 3.73
N GLY A 42 9.84 -21.61 3.24
CA GLY A 42 9.62 -22.51 2.10
C GLY A 42 9.43 -21.78 0.76
N LYS A 43 8.75 -22.42 -0.19
CA LYS A 43 8.65 -21.89 -1.58
C LYS A 43 7.65 -20.74 -1.70
N ASN A 44 6.52 -20.81 -0.99
CA ASN A 44 5.34 -19.97 -1.23
C ASN A 44 4.80 -19.25 0.02
N ARG A 45 5.48 -19.32 1.18
CA ARG A 45 5.01 -18.66 2.40
C ARG A 45 6.05 -17.67 2.91
N ASN A 46 5.55 -16.58 3.44
CA ASN A 46 6.34 -15.54 4.08
C ASN A 46 5.81 -15.37 5.51
N PHE A 47 6.73 -15.30 6.46
CA PHE A 47 6.45 -15.03 7.86
C PHE A 47 6.83 -13.58 8.19
N LEU A 48 5.93 -12.86 8.86
CA LEU A 48 6.19 -11.50 9.35
C LEU A 48 6.81 -11.59 10.75
N LEU A 49 8.08 -11.23 10.86
CA LEU A 49 8.84 -11.29 12.12
C LEU A 49 8.27 -10.30 13.14
N ASN A 50 8.01 -10.80 14.36
CA ASN A 50 7.50 -9.99 15.48
C ASN A 50 6.23 -9.19 15.14
N LYS A 51 5.35 -9.79 14.33
CA LYS A 51 4.10 -9.18 13.89
C LYS A 51 3.19 -8.78 15.05
N ARG A 52 2.70 -7.55 15.01
CA ARG A 52 1.59 -7.05 15.83
C ARG A 52 0.44 -6.63 14.91
N ILE A 53 -0.78 -7.04 15.25
CA ILE A 53 -1.99 -6.72 14.49
C ILE A 53 -2.81 -5.70 15.28
N PHE A 54 -3.24 -4.65 14.61
CA PHE A 54 -4.23 -3.69 15.08
C PHE A 54 -5.43 -3.78 14.16
N SER A 55 -6.63 -3.90 14.73
CA SER A 55 -7.84 -3.98 13.94
C SER A 55 -8.99 -3.26 14.62
N SER A 56 -9.84 -2.61 13.83
CA SER A 56 -11.08 -2.07 14.34
C SER A 56 -12.14 -1.90 13.29
N VAL A 57 -13.35 -2.29 13.68
CA VAL A 57 -14.59 -2.04 12.93
C VAL A 57 -15.31 -0.78 13.42
N LYS A 58 -14.98 -0.29 14.63
CA LYS A 58 -15.71 0.79 15.31
C LYS A 58 -14.89 2.07 15.49
N LYS A 59 -13.58 1.95 15.71
CA LYS A 59 -12.72 3.12 15.92
C LYS A 59 -12.66 3.96 14.66
N ASN A 60 -12.54 5.27 14.85
CA ASN A 60 -12.13 6.13 13.75
C ASN A 60 -10.68 5.76 13.38
N PRO A 61 -10.22 6.11 12.16
CA PRO A 61 -8.87 5.71 11.74
C PRO A 61 -7.74 6.37 12.52
N GLU A 62 -7.97 7.56 13.10
CA GLU A 62 -6.97 8.29 13.86
C GLU A 62 -6.67 7.60 15.19
N ASP A 63 -7.70 7.20 15.93
CA ASP A 63 -7.56 6.42 17.17
C ASP A 63 -6.81 5.10 16.93
N LEU A 64 -7.03 4.47 15.78
CA LEU A 64 -6.32 3.24 15.40
C LEU A 64 -4.83 3.52 15.15
N TRP A 65 -4.49 4.66 14.54
CA TRP A 65 -3.09 5.07 14.36
C TRP A 65 -2.43 5.48 15.67
N ILE A 66 -3.17 6.07 16.61
CA ILE A 66 -2.69 6.35 17.97
C ILE A 66 -2.32 5.04 18.69
N ASP A 67 -3.16 4.00 18.60
CA ASP A 67 -2.83 2.70 19.18
C ASP A 67 -1.50 2.12 18.62
N VAL A 68 -1.27 2.29 17.31
CA VAL A 68 -0.03 1.87 16.65
C VAL A 68 1.15 2.69 17.17
N LEU A 69 0.98 4.01 17.26
CA LEU A 69 1.99 4.94 17.76
C LEU A 69 2.42 4.58 19.19
N ASP A 70 1.45 4.41 20.08
CA ASP A 70 1.69 4.07 21.49
C ASP A 70 2.46 2.75 21.62
N TYR A 71 2.09 1.75 20.81
CA TYR A 71 2.80 0.48 20.78
C TYR A 71 4.25 0.65 20.30
N ILE A 72 4.47 1.44 19.24
CA ILE A 72 5.82 1.68 18.72
C ILE A 72 6.69 2.34 19.79
N TYR A 73 6.20 3.41 20.43
CA TYR A 73 6.93 4.13 21.49
C TYR A 73 7.19 3.25 22.71
N ALA A 74 6.27 2.37 23.08
CA ALA A 74 6.45 1.45 24.20
C ALA A 74 7.47 0.34 23.90
N THR A 75 7.63 -0.04 22.63
CA THR A 75 8.38 -1.25 22.23
C THR A 75 9.76 -0.96 21.66
N TYR A 76 9.90 0.14 20.90
CA TYR A 76 11.10 0.43 20.09
C TYR A 76 11.79 1.70 20.53
N ASP A 77 13.12 1.66 20.43
CA ASP A 77 13.97 2.82 20.62
C ASP A 77 13.91 3.68 19.36
N MET A 78 13.18 4.80 19.44
CA MET A 78 12.93 5.68 18.31
C MET A 78 14.22 6.29 17.77
N ASP A 79 15.29 6.44 18.56
CA ASP A 79 16.55 7.01 18.10
C ASP A 79 17.27 6.09 17.11
N TYR A 80 17.07 4.77 17.23
CA TYR A 80 17.65 3.76 16.34
C TYR A 80 16.85 3.54 15.05
N ILE A 81 15.57 3.92 15.05
CA ILE A 81 14.73 3.84 13.85
C ILE A 81 15.19 4.89 12.85
N GLU A 82 15.53 4.43 11.64
CA GLU A 82 15.84 5.28 10.49
C GLU A 82 14.59 5.56 9.66
N LYS A 83 13.71 4.54 9.49
CA LYS A 83 12.50 4.67 8.68
C LYS A 83 11.41 3.68 9.08
N ILE A 84 10.16 4.13 9.01
CA ILE A 84 8.97 3.28 9.12
C ILE A 84 8.23 3.31 7.78
N TYR A 85 8.06 2.16 7.14
CA TYR A 85 7.37 2.07 5.84
C TYR A 85 5.91 1.72 6.07
N ILE A 86 4.99 2.60 5.65
CA ILE A 86 3.56 2.35 5.68
C ILE A 86 3.11 2.01 4.25
N GLN A 87 2.68 0.77 4.05
CA GLN A 87 2.23 0.24 2.77
C GLN A 87 0.73 -0.06 2.79
N GLY A 88 0.07 0.15 1.66
CA GLY A 88 -1.35 -0.15 1.50
C GLY A 88 -1.87 0.27 0.14
N ASP A 89 -3.19 0.16 -0.04
CA ASP A 89 -3.87 0.50 -1.31
C ASP A 89 -3.87 2.01 -1.63
N GLY A 90 -3.42 2.84 -0.69
CA GLY A 90 -3.35 4.29 -0.81
C GLY A 90 -4.65 5.01 -0.49
N ALA A 91 -5.57 4.37 0.24
CA ALA A 91 -6.71 5.01 0.89
C ALA A 91 -6.26 6.17 1.79
N ASN A 92 -7.08 7.21 1.90
CA ASN A 92 -6.71 8.42 2.63
C ASN A 92 -6.37 8.13 4.10
N TRP A 93 -7.11 7.23 4.75
CA TRP A 93 -6.87 6.88 6.15
C TRP A 93 -5.56 6.12 6.35
N ILE A 94 -5.07 5.40 5.34
CA ILE A 94 -3.75 4.75 5.40
C ILE A 94 -2.66 5.82 5.32
N LYS A 95 -2.80 6.73 4.37
CA LYS A 95 -1.86 7.85 4.18
C LYS A 95 -1.78 8.73 5.42
N THR A 96 -2.88 8.92 6.17
CA THR A 96 -2.85 9.70 7.41
C THR A 96 -1.98 9.08 8.50
N GLY A 97 -1.65 7.79 8.45
CA GLY A 97 -0.67 7.19 9.38
C GLY A 97 0.67 7.92 9.37
N THR A 98 1.05 8.50 8.22
CA THR A 98 2.28 9.30 8.10
C THR A 98 2.25 10.62 8.87
N LYS A 99 1.08 11.09 9.28
CA LYS A 99 0.92 12.28 10.13
C LYS A 99 1.07 11.95 11.62
N TRP A 100 0.85 10.69 12.00
CA TRP A 100 0.88 10.22 13.38
C TRP A 100 2.23 9.65 13.77
N ILE A 101 2.88 8.92 12.86
CA ILE A 101 4.10 8.18 13.14
C ILE A 101 5.31 8.94 12.59
N ASP A 102 6.22 9.36 13.47
CA ASP A 102 7.47 10.00 13.06
C ASP A 102 8.36 9.04 12.25
N LYS A 103 9.21 9.61 11.38
CA LYS A 103 10.10 8.87 10.45
C LYS A 103 9.38 7.93 9.49
N SER A 104 8.06 8.07 9.35
CA SER A 104 7.29 7.22 8.46
C SER A 104 7.18 7.80 7.04
N ILE A 105 7.10 6.90 6.06
CA ILE A 105 6.78 7.24 4.67
C ILE A 105 5.71 6.30 4.14
N HIS A 106 4.83 6.83 3.30
CA HIS A 106 3.84 6.00 2.61
C HIS A 106 4.43 5.47 1.31
N VAL A 107 4.37 4.15 1.16
CA VAL A 107 4.78 3.41 -0.03
C VAL A 107 3.56 2.74 -0.65
N ILE A 108 3.41 2.81 -1.97
CA ILE A 108 2.27 2.18 -2.62
C ILE A 108 2.35 0.65 -2.57
N ASP A 109 1.21 -0.01 -2.41
CA ASP A 109 1.10 -1.42 -2.72
C ASP A 109 1.15 -1.70 -4.24
N MET A 110 2.14 -2.51 -4.64
CA MET A 110 2.37 -2.89 -6.02
C MET A 110 1.27 -3.78 -6.59
N PHE A 111 0.56 -4.57 -5.77
CA PHE A 111 -0.59 -5.33 -6.27
C PHE A 111 -1.73 -4.38 -6.67
N HIS A 112 -2.13 -3.48 -5.77
CA HIS A 112 -3.16 -2.48 -6.06
C HIS A 112 -2.77 -1.54 -7.22
N LEU A 113 -1.49 -1.15 -7.31
CA LEU A 113 -0.98 -0.40 -8.46
C LEU A 113 -1.16 -1.17 -9.77
N ASN A 114 -0.72 -2.43 -9.82
CA ASN A 114 -0.86 -3.27 -11.01
C ASN A 114 -2.35 -3.48 -11.37
N LYS A 115 -3.22 -3.67 -10.39
CA LYS A 115 -4.69 -3.75 -10.59
C LYS A 115 -5.24 -2.46 -11.19
N GLY A 116 -4.75 -1.30 -10.75
CA GLY A 116 -5.06 0.00 -11.34
C GLY A 116 -4.63 0.09 -12.80
N ILE A 117 -3.37 -0.23 -13.11
CA ILE A 117 -2.85 -0.22 -14.50
C ILE A 117 -3.60 -1.23 -15.38
N MET A 118 -3.90 -2.41 -14.85
CA MET A 118 -4.63 -3.46 -15.57
C MET A 118 -6.04 -3.00 -15.96
N LYS A 119 -6.74 -2.31 -15.04
CA LYS A 119 -8.04 -1.69 -15.33
C LYS A 119 -7.94 -0.59 -16.37
N LEU A 120 -6.87 0.21 -16.33
CA LEU A 120 -6.62 1.27 -17.31
C LEU A 120 -6.43 0.70 -18.72
N VAL A 121 -5.65 -0.38 -18.88
CA VAL A 121 -5.37 -0.99 -20.20
C VAL A 121 -6.38 -2.04 -20.66
N GLY A 122 -7.25 -2.51 -19.76
CA GLY A 122 -8.27 -3.51 -20.08
C GLY A 122 -7.81 -4.97 -20.02
N GLY A 123 -6.67 -5.29 -19.38
CA GLY A 123 -6.39 -6.67 -18.95
C GLY A 123 -4.95 -7.20 -19.05
N ASN A 124 -4.15 -6.77 -20.03
CA ASN A 124 -2.80 -7.33 -20.23
C ASN A 124 -1.71 -6.37 -19.74
N LEU A 125 -0.93 -6.79 -18.73
CA LEU A 125 0.21 -6.04 -18.19
C LEU A 125 1.58 -6.48 -18.73
N LYS A 126 1.65 -7.61 -19.43
CA LYS A 126 2.92 -8.21 -19.87
C LYS A 126 3.31 -7.78 -21.28
N GLU A 127 2.36 -7.25 -22.05
CA GLU A 127 2.54 -6.89 -23.46
C GLU A 127 1.84 -5.55 -23.77
N GLY A 128 2.17 -4.99 -24.94
CA GLY A 128 1.56 -3.77 -25.48
C GLY A 128 1.58 -2.58 -24.52
N LYS A 129 0.49 -1.79 -24.53
CA LYS A 129 0.36 -0.58 -23.71
C LYS A 129 0.50 -0.84 -22.20
N GLY A 130 0.11 -2.04 -21.71
CA GLY A 130 0.26 -2.39 -20.30
C GLY A 130 1.71 -2.56 -19.85
N TYR A 131 2.53 -3.17 -20.70
CA TYR A 131 3.97 -3.28 -20.47
C TYR A 131 4.66 -1.92 -20.50
N GLU A 132 4.29 -1.06 -21.45
CA GLU A 132 4.83 0.30 -21.59
C GLU A 132 4.49 1.18 -20.38
N LEU A 133 3.23 1.17 -19.92
CA LEU A 133 2.85 1.90 -18.70
C LEU A 133 3.65 1.44 -17.48
N LYS A 134 3.92 0.14 -17.35
CA LYS A 134 4.78 -0.37 -16.28
C LYS A 134 6.22 0.13 -16.41
N LYS A 135 6.77 0.21 -17.62
CA LYS A 135 8.10 0.79 -17.84
C LYS A 135 8.16 2.22 -17.33
N PHE A 136 7.19 3.06 -17.69
CA PHE A 136 7.12 4.44 -17.20
C PHE A 136 7.02 4.52 -15.68
N VAL A 137 6.26 3.63 -15.04
CA VAL A 137 6.20 3.53 -13.58
C VAL A 137 7.59 3.23 -12.99
N TYR A 138 8.27 2.17 -13.44
CA TYR A 138 9.59 1.79 -12.90
C TYR A 138 10.70 2.80 -13.23
N SER A 139 10.57 3.58 -14.31
CA SER A 139 11.49 4.67 -14.65
C SER A 139 11.12 6.01 -14.02
N LYS A 140 10.05 6.07 -13.21
CA LYS A 140 9.49 7.30 -12.63
C LYS A 140 9.10 8.37 -13.67
N ASP A 141 8.79 7.96 -14.89
CA ASP A 141 8.36 8.86 -15.96
C ASP A 141 6.84 9.11 -15.89
N LYS A 142 6.45 10.09 -15.08
CA LYS A 142 5.05 10.49 -14.92
C LYS A 142 4.45 11.05 -16.20
N ALA A 143 5.24 11.81 -16.96
CA ALA A 143 4.75 12.49 -18.14
C ALA A 143 4.44 11.46 -19.25
N GLY A 144 5.36 10.53 -19.49
CA GLY A 144 5.16 9.41 -20.42
C GLY A 144 3.97 8.54 -20.01
N PHE A 145 3.85 8.19 -18.73
CA PHE A 145 2.70 7.46 -18.20
C PHE A 145 1.38 8.17 -18.50
N LEU A 146 1.28 9.47 -18.16
CA LEU A 146 0.04 10.24 -18.35
C LEU A 146 -0.29 10.40 -19.83
N LYS A 147 0.71 10.59 -20.70
CA LYS A 147 0.49 10.69 -22.14
C LYS A 147 -0.17 9.42 -22.68
N LEU A 148 0.45 8.25 -22.48
CA LEU A 148 -0.07 6.97 -22.96
C LEU A 148 -1.43 6.63 -22.31
N ALA A 149 -1.61 6.94 -21.02
CA ALA A 149 -2.88 6.73 -20.34
C ALA A 149 -4.03 7.55 -20.93
N ASN A 150 -3.79 8.81 -21.31
CA ASN A 150 -4.80 9.66 -21.93
C ASN A 150 -5.12 9.21 -23.36
N GLU A 151 -4.14 8.71 -24.12
CA GLU A 151 -4.39 8.07 -25.43
C GLU A 151 -5.33 6.87 -25.29
N ILE A 152 -5.10 6.01 -24.28
CA ILE A 152 -5.98 4.86 -23.99
C ILE A 152 -7.41 5.30 -23.66
N LEU A 153 -7.57 6.41 -22.93
CA LEU A 153 -8.88 6.97 -22.61
C LEU A 153 -9.58 7.52 -23.84
N PHE A 154 -8.86 8.27 -24.67
CA PHE A 154 -9.39 8.87 -25.90
C PHE A 154 -9.88 7.82 -26.90
N ASP A 155 -9.19 6.68 -26.98
CA ASP A 155 -9.55 5.56 -27.85
C ASP A 155 -10.78 4.78 -27.35
N GLU A 156 -11.14 4.87 -26.07
CA GLU A 156 -12.26 4.11 -25.50
C GLU A 156 -13.61 4.73 -25.87
N LYS A 157 -14.39 4.00 -26.67
CA LYS A 157 -15.71 4.45 -27.15
C LYS A 157 -16.88 3.99 -26.29
N ASP A 158 -16.68 2.97 -25.46
CA ASP A 158 -17.70 2.52 -24.52
C ASP A 158 -17.67 3.39 -23.26
N GLU A 159 -18.76 4.09 -22.98
CA GLU A 159 -18.84 5.05 -21.87
C GLU A 159 -18.58 4.39 -20.51
N ILE A 160 -19.08 3.17 -20.30
CA ILE A 160 -18.92 2.45 -19.03
C ILE A 160 -17.44 2.09 -18.81
N ARG A 161 -16.76 1.57 -19.84
CA ARG A 161 -15.32 1.27 -19.81
C ARG A 161 -14.50 2.55 -19.69
N TYR A 162 -14.88 3.63 -20.38
CA TYR A 162 -14.24 4.94 -20.27
C TYR A 162 -14.24 5.40 -18.81
N ARG A 163 -15.39 5.40 -18.15
CA ARG A 163 -15.52 5.81 -16.72
C ARG A 163 -14.70 4.91 -15.79
N LYS A 164 -14.62 3.60 -16.06
CA LYS A 164 -13.77 2.68 -15.29
C LYS A 164 -12.28 2.99 -15.46
N LYS A 165 -11.84 3.24 -16.69
CA LYS A 165 -10.45 3.62 -17.01
C LYS A 165 -10.10 4.99 -16.44
N GLU A 166 -11.01 5.96 -16.50
CA GLU A 166 -10.83 7.31 -15.95
C GLU A 166 -10.57 7.26 -14.44
N LYS A 167 -11.38 6.47 -13.71
CA LYS A 167 -11.17 6.22 -12.28
C LYS A 167 -9.84 5.51 -12.01
N ALA A 168 -9.44 4.56 -12.86
CA ALA A 168 -8.16 3.87 -12.72
C ALA A 168 -6.96 4.80 -12.95
N LEU A 169 -7.02 5.70 -13.93
CA LEU A 169 -6.01 6.73 -14.15
C LEU A 169 -5.92 7.68 -12.96
N ALA A 170 -7.05 8.20 -12.48
CA ALA A 170 -7.10 9.08 -11.32
C ALA A 170 -6.49 8.41 -10.08
N TYR A 171 -6.80 7.13 -9.87
CA TYR A 171 -6.18 6.32 -8.82
C TYR A 171 -4.65 6.28 -8.96
N VAL A 172 -4.11 5.78 -10.07
CA VAL A 172 -2.65 5.64 -10.25
C VAL A 172 -1.94 6.99 -10.13
N LYS A 173 -2.51 8.05 -10.71
CA LYS A 173 -2.00 9.42 -10.60
C LYS A 173 -1.91 9.90 -9.14
N ASN A 174 -2.91 9.60 -8.33
CA ASN A 174 -2.96 9.98 -6.91
C ASN A 174 -1.98 9.17 -6.04
N GLN A 175 -1.50 8.03 -6.54
CA GLN A 175 -0.49 7.21 -5.86
C GLN A 175 0.94 7.51 -6.28
N TRP A 176 1.15 8.48 -7.18
CA TRP A 176 2.47 8.70 -7.79
C TRP A 176 3.60 8.94 -6.79
N LYS A 177 3.36 9.73 -5.72
CA LYS A 177 4.36 9.90 -4.67
C LYS A 177 4.74 8.56 -4.02
N GLY A 178 3.75 7.72 -3.68
CA GLY A 178 4.00 6.40 -3.12
C GLY A 178 4.74 5.44 -4.08
N ILE A 179 4.58 5.62 -5.40
CA ILE A 179 5.35 4.91 -6.44
C ILE A 179 6.82 5.33 -6.38
N GLU A 180 7.09 6.63 -6.32
CA GLU A 180 8.45 7.17 -6.22
C GLU A 180 9.15 6.67 -4.95
N GLU A 181 8.47 6.74 -3.81
CA GLU A 181 8.97 6.21 -2.52
C GLU A 181 9.27 4.70 -2.61
N PHE A 182 8.40 3.92 -3.26
CA PHE A 182 8.66 2.49 -3.48
C PHE A 182 9.95 2.27 -4.27
N ILE A 183 10.16 3.02 -5.35
CA ILE A 183 11.31 2.83 -6.24
C ILE A 183 12.61 3.27 -5.55
N ASP A 184 12.58 4.39 -4.86
CA ASP A 184 13.77 5.00 -4.26
C ASP A 184 14.23 4.25 -3.00
N HIS A 185 13.30 3.60 -2.29
CA HIS A 185 13.63 2.86 -1.07
C HIS A 185 13.83 1.36 -1.28
N LYS A 186 15.08 0.90 -1.26
CA LYS A 186 15.44 -0.53 -1.39
C LYS A 186 14.74 -1.42 -0.35
N GLN A 187 14.60 -0.95 0.89
CA GLN A 187 13.96 -1.73 1.97
C GLN A 187 12.47 -1.96 1.69
N ALA A 188 11.78 -0.95 1.17
CA ALA A 188 10.38 -1.08 0.76
C ALA A 188 10.23 -2.12 -0.37
N ARG A 189 11.13 -2.10 -1.36
CA ARG A 189 11.14 -3.09 -2.46
C ARG A 189 11.44 -4.51 -2.00
N LYS A 190 12.30 -4.67 -0.98
CA LYS A 190 12.70 -5.98 -0.46
C LYS A 190 11.49 -6.74 0.08
N LEU A 191 10.57 -6.08 0.79
CA LEU A 191 9.49 -6.75 1.49
C LEU A 191 8.18 -6.78 0.72
N GLY A 192 7.79 -5.68 0.08
CA GLY A 192 6.45 -5.53 -0.53
C GLY A 192 5.29 -5.69 0.46
N CYS A 193 4.05 -5.46 0.00
CA CYS A 193 2.86 -5.59 0.84
C CYS A 193 2.56 -7.07 1.08
N SER A 194 2.16 -7.41 2.29
CA SER A 194 1.73 -8.74 2.70
C SER A 194 0.26 -8.83 3.07
N ALA A 195 -0.49 -7.72 3.08
CA ALA A 195 -1.87 -7.66 3.54
C ALA A 195 -2.79 -8.69 2.85
N GLU A 196 -2.63 -8.90 1.55
CA GLU A 196 -3.46 -9.84 0.79
C GLU A 196 -3.12 -11.32 1.00
N GLY A 197 -1.96 -11.64 1.59
CA GLY A 197 -1.54 -13.02 1.89
C GLY A 197 -2.01 -13.52 3.27
N HIS A 198 -2.80 -12.72 3.99
CA HIS A 198 -3.24 -12.98 5.36
C HIS A 198 -4.76 -13.13 5.51
N VAL A 199 -5.51 -13.09 4.39
CA VAL A 199 -6.93 -13.47 4.31
C VAL A 199 -7.06 -14.95 3.99
#